data_AF-A0A9Q2WHD9-F1
#
_entry.id   AF-A0A9Q2WHD9-F1
#
_cell.length_a   1.000
_cell.length_b   1.000
_cell.length_c   1.000
_cell.angle_alpha   90.00
_cell.angle_beta   90.00
_cell.angle_gamma   90.00
#
_symmetry.space_group_name_H-M   'P 1'
#
loop_
_entity.id
_entity.type
_entity.pdbx_description
1 polymer ?
#
loop_
_entity_poly.entity_id
_entity_poly.type
_entity_poly.pdbx_seq_one_letter_code
_entity_poly.pdbx_strand_id
1 'polypeptide(L)'
;MIKNIKHKGLRSFAENGNTAGIQPHLAKKLRMILTTLSTATCLQDIVDVRALGCHPLKGERKGEFSVEVNGNWRVVFKVEEPNVLDVDLEDYH
;
A
#
# COMPACT_ATOMS: atom_id res chain seq x y z
N MET A 1 2.35 11.25 1.03
CA MET A 1 3.32 10.84 2.09
C MET A 1 2.70 9.84 3.06
N ILE A 2 3.39 8.74 3.38
CA ILE A 2 2.89 7.76 4.36
C ILE A 2 3.09 8.28 5.79
N LYS A 3 2.02 8.24 6.60
CA LYS A 3 2.05 8.65 8.01
C LYS A 3 2.15 7.48 8.97
N ASN A 4 1.50 6.35 8.67
CA ASN A 4 1.57 5.15 9.48
C ASN A 4 1.38 3.89 8.63
N ILE A 5 2.08 2.83 9.02
CA ILE A 5 1.95 1.48 8.44
C ILE A 5 1.52 0.54 9.58
N LYS A 6 0.35 -0.08 9.45
CA LYS A 6 -0.21 -1.04 10.42
C LYS A 6 0.57 -2.35 10.44
N HIS A 7 0.86 -2.89 9.26
CA HIS A 7 1.63 -4.12 9.12
C HIS A 7 3.07 -3.96 9.59
N LYS A 8 3.44 -4.59 10.72
CA LYS A 8 4.79 -4.47 11.32
C LYS A 8 5.91 -4.85 10.36
N GLY A 9 5.72 -5.92 9.59
CA GLY A 9 6.72 -6.37 8.62
C GLY A 9 6.87 -5.43 7.42
N LEU A 10 5.77 -4.83 6.98
CA LEU A 10 5.80 -3.86 5.88
C LEU A 10 6.45 -2.57 6.35
N ARG A 11 6.19 -2.16 7.60
CA ARG A 11 6.84 -1.01 8.24
C ARG A 11 8.35 -1.19 8.28
N SER A 12 8.83 -2.32 8.80
CA SER A 12 10.27 -2.60 8.80
C SER A 12 10.82 -2.58 7.38
N PHE A 13 10.15 -3.22 6.43
CA PHE A 13 10.59 -3.20 5.04
C PHE A 13 10.67 -1.80 4.44
N ALA A 14 9.72 -0.92 4.75
CA ALA A 14 9.71 0.47 4.30
C ALA A 14 10.86 1.29 4.89
N GLU A 15 11.14 1.12 6.19
CA GLU A 15 12.13 1.92 6.92
C GLU A 15 13.57 1.49 6.67
N ASN A 16 13.84 0.18 6.65
CA ASN A 16 15.21 -0.35 6.64
C ASN A 16 15.45 -1.45 5.59
N GLY A 17 14.43 -1.77 4.77
CA GLY A 17 14.55 -2.80 3.74
C GLY A 17 14.54 -4.23 4.25
N ASN A 18 14.32 -4.46 5.55
CA ASN A 18 14.23 -5.81 6.12
C ASN A 18 13.05 -6.58 5.54
N THR A 19 13.32 -7.74 4.96
CA THR A 19 12.32 -8.61 4.33
C THR A 19 11.77 -9.68 5.26
N ALA A 20 12.29 -9.83 6.49
CA ALA A 20 11.89 -10.90 7.40
C ALA A 20 10.39 -10.88 7.78
N GLY A 21 9.74 -9.72 7.67
CA GLY A 21 8.32 -9.54 7.96
C GLY A 21 7.39 -9.55 6.74
N ILE A 22 7.90 -9.83 5.54
CA ILE A 22 7.11 -9.92 4.31
C ILE A 22 7.52 -11.15 3.51
N GLN A 23 6.74 -11.54 2.50
CA GLN A 23 7.17 -12.59 1.59
C GLN A 23 8.23 -12.03 0.62
N PRO A 24 9.44 -12.63 0.54
CA PRO A 24 10.54 -12.05 -0.24
C PRO A 24 10.22 -11.79 -1.72
N HIS A 25 9.39 -12.66 -2.33
CA HIS A 25 8.99 -12.50 -3.73
C HIS A 25 8.10 -11.27 -3.98
N LEU A 26 7.43 -10.74 -2.94
CA LEU A 26 6.63 -9.52 -3.02
C LEU A 26 7.47 -8.25 -2.90
N ALA A 27 8.71 -8.35 -2.40
CA ALA A 27 9.53 -7.20 -1.98
C ALA A 27 9.71 -6.15 -3.10
N LYS A 28 9.94 -6.58 -4.34
CA LYS A 28 10.10 -5.67 -5.47
C LYS A 28 8.84 -4.82 -5.72
N LYS A 29 7.68 -5.46 -5.73
CA LYS A 29 6.39 -4.78 -5.95
C LYS A 29 6.01 -3.91 -4.75
N LEU A 30 6.20 -4.41 -3.53
CA LEU A 30 5.95 -3.65 -2.30
C LEU A 30 6.80 -2.39 -2.24
N ARG A 31 8.08 -2.45 -2.65
CA ARG A 31 8.95 -1.27 -2.71
C ARG A 31 8.40 -0.22 -3.67
N MET A 32 7.99 -0.63 -4.87
CA MET A 32 7.37 0.25 -5.85
C MET A 32 6.10 0.92 -5.30
N ILE A 33 5.21 0.14 -4.68
CA ILE A 33 3.97 0.64 -4.06
C ILE A 33 4.30 1.66 -2.97
N LEU A 34 5.16 1.31 -2.02
CA LEU A 34 5.52 2.19 -0.90
C LEU A 34 6.17 3.49 -1.39
N THR A 35 7.01 3.43 -2.42
CA THR A 35 7.58 4.62 -3.04
C THR A 35 6.47 5.50 -3.65
N THR A 36 5.57 4.92 -4.46
CA THR A 36 4.44 5.67 -5.04
C THR A 36 3.57 6.33 -3.97
N LEU A 37 3.16 5.59 -2.93
CA LEU A 37 2.36 6.13 -1.83
C LEU A 37 3.08 7.23 -1.04
N SER A 38 4.40 7.11 -0.89
CA SER A 38 5.20 8.12 -0.19
C SER A 38 5.34 9.41 -0.99
N THR A 39 5.47 9.33 -2.32
CA THR A 39 5.64 10.49 -3.21
C THR A 39 4.32 11.11 -3.66
N ALA A 40 3.22 10.38 -3.58
CA ALA A 40 1.89 10.89 -3.94
C ALA A 40 1.50 12.09 -3.06
N THR A 41 0.92 13.08 -3.73
CA THR A 41 0.37 14.32 -3.14
C THR A 41 -1.14 14.33 -3.14
N CYS A 42 -1.76 13.54 -4.03
CA CYS A 42 -3.20 13.31 -4.09
C CYS A 42 -3.49 11.84 -4.43
N LEU A 43 -4.75 11.41 -4.31
CA LEU A 43 -5.19 10.08 -4.70
C LEU A 43 -4.95 9.81 -6.20
N GLN A 44 -5.10 10.84 -7.04
CA GLN A 44 -4.95 10.72 -8.49
C GLN A 44 -3.55 10.26 -8.90
N ASP A 45 -2.51 10.73 -8.22
CA ASP A 45 -1.12 10.31 -8.46
C ASP A 45 -0.94 8.79 -8.32
N ILE A 46 -1.71 8.16 -7.44
CA ILE A 46 -1.67 6.71 -7.20
C ILE A 46 -2.51 5.98 -8.25
N VAL A 47 -3.69 6.52 -8.58
CA VAL A 47 -4.62 5.95 -9.57
C VAL A 47 -4.02 5.95 -10.98
N ASP A 48 -3.25 6.98 -11.33
CA ASP A 48 -2.60 7.10 -12.64
C ASP A 48 -1.54 6.03 -12.89
N VAL A 49 -1.00 5.42 -11.82
CA VAL A 49 -0.11 4.26 -11.93
C VAL A 49 -0.96 3.00 -12.18
N ARG A 50 -1.42 2.84 -13.43
CA ARG A 50 -2.32 1.73 -13.84
C ARG A 50 -1.85 0.34 -13.42
N ALA A 51 -0.52 0.13 -13.38
CA ALA A 51 0.08 -1.14 -12.94
C ALA A 51 -0.17 -1.49 -11.46
N LEU A 52 -0.70 -0.56 -10.66
CA LEU A 52 -1.11 -0.79 -9.27
C LEU A 52 -2.56 -1.23 -9.13
N GLY A 53 -3.41 -1.04 -10.14
CA GLY A 53 -4.82 -1.43 -10.07
C GLY A 53 -5.56 -0.77 -8.89
N CYS A 54 -5.25 0.50 -8.61
CA CYS A 54 -5.84 1.23 -7.48
C CYS A 54 -7.37 1.32 -7.62
N HIS A 55 -8.10 0.91 -6.59
CA HIS A 55 -9.55 1.00 -6.57
C HIS A 55 -10.09 1.22 -5.14
N PRO A 56 -11.22 1.92 -4.98
CA PRO A 56 -11.86 2.09 -3.67
C PRO A 56 -12.50 0.78 -3.20
N LEU A 57 -12.41 0.54 -1.88
CA LEU A 57 -13.15 -0.52 -1.23
C LEU A 57 -14.60 -0.09 -0.93
N LYS A 58 -15.47 -1.09 -0.74
CA LYS A 58 -16.92 -0.90 -0.60
C LYS A 58 -17.42 -1.40 0.77
N GLY A 59 -18.67 -1.08 1.11
CA GLY A 59 -19.30 -1.48 2.37
C GLY A 59 -18.66 -0.80 3.58
N GLU A 60 -18.41 -1.58 4.63
CA GLU A 60 -17.78 -1.11 5.88
C GLU A 60 -16.38 -0.50 5.69
N ARG A 61 -15.73 -0.80 4.56
CA ARG A 61 -14.39 -0.29 4.21
C ARG A 61 -14.42 0.94 3.30
N LYS A 62 -15.59 1.58 3.16
CA LYS A 62 -15.71 2.80 2.37
C LYS A 62 -14.75 3.88 2.88
N GLY A 63 -13.98 4.47 1.98
CA GLY A 63 -12.91 5.43 2.31
C GLY A 63 -11.51 4.81 2.33
N GLU A 64 -11.41 3.48 2.22
CA GLU A 64 -10.15 2.78 1.99
C GLU A 64 -9.95 2.49 0.50
N PHE A 65 -8.69 2.37 0.10
CA PHE A 65 -8.25 2.08 -1.25
C PHE A 65 -7.31 0.89 -1.24
N SER A 66 -7.35 0.09 -2.29
CA SER A 66 -6.54 -1.11 -2.45
C SER A 66 -5.75 -1.06 -3.75
N VAL A 67 -4.48 -1.48 -3.66
CA VAL A 67 -3.62 -1.73 -4.83
C VAL A 67 -3.14 -3.17 -4.84
N GLU A 68 -2.90 -3.69 -6.03
CA GLU A 68 -2.47 -5.06 -6.26
C GLU A 68 -0.95 -5.22 -6.02
N VAL A 69 -0.60 -6.23 -5.21
CA VAL A 69 0.78 -6.67 -5.04
C VAL A 69 1.07 -7.85 -5.97
N ASN A 70 0.47 -9.01 -5.69
CA ASN A 70 0.60 -10.23 -6.48
C ASN A 70 -0.49 -11.23 -6.08
N GLY A 71 -1.23 -11.78 -7.04
CA GLY A 71 -2.30 -12.74 -6.77
C GLY A 71 -3.35 -12.16 -5.82
N ASN A 72 -3.48 -12.75 -4.62
CA ASN A 72 -4.43 -12.31 -3.59
C ASN A 72 -3.90 -11.17 -2.70
N TRP A 73 -2.61 -10.85 -2.76
CA TRP A 73 -2.01 -9.86 -1.88
C TRP A 73 -2.38 -8.43 -2.30
N ARG A 74 -2.81 -7.63 -1.32
CA ARG A 74 -3.21 -6.24 -1.49
C ARG A 74 -2.49 -5.36 -0.50
N VAL A 75 -2.13 -4.15 -0.92
CA VAL A 75 -1.83 -3.07 0.02
C VAL A 75 -3.08 -2.23 0.14
N VAL A 76 -3.59 -2.09 1.36
CA VAL A 76 -4.76 -1.25 1.65
C VAL A 76 -4.33 -0.03 2.43
N PHE A 77 -4.96 1.11 2.16
CA PHE A 77 -4.62 2.39 2.80
C PHE A 77 -5.81 3.35 2.75
N LYS A 78 -5.70 4.44 3.52
CA LYS A 78 -6.59 5.60 3.43
C LYS A 78 -5.83 6.78 2.87
N VAL A 79 -6.54 7.68 2.20
CA VAL A 79 -5.98 8.93 1.70
C VAL A 79 -6.66 10.10 2.39
N GLU A 80 -5.86 10.90 3.09
CA GLU A 80 -6.22 12.21 3.63
C GLU A 80 -5.21 13.21 3.07
N GLU A 81 -5.43 13.66 1.83
CA GLU A 81 -4.44 14.36 1.02
C GLU A 81 -3.74 15.51 1.78
N PRO A 82 -2.40 15.59 1.74
CA PRO A 82 -1.46 14.79 0.93
C PRO A 82 -0.98 13.49 1.63
N ASN A 83 -1.68 13.06 2.67
CA ASN A 83 -1.25 11.96 3.52
C ASN A 83 -1.88 10.63 3.09
N VAL A 84 -1.09 9.58 3.24
CA VAL A 84 -1.53 8.20 3.16
C VAL A 84 -1.43 7.61 4.56
N LEU A 85 -2.54 7.06 5.02
CA LEU A 85 -2.72 6.58 6.38
C LEU A 85 -3.02 5.09 6.37
N ASP A 86 -2.84 4.46 7.53
CA ASP A 86 -3.35 3.11 7.80
C ASP A 86 -2.86 2.05 6.80
N VAL A 87 -1.65 2.21 6.26
CA VAL A 87 -1.13 1.30 5.23
C VAL A 87 -0.97 -0.10 5.80
N ASP A 88 -1.59 -1.08 5.16
CA ASP A 88 -1.58 -2.49 5.58
C ASP A 88 -1.27 -3.42 4.40
N LEU A 89 -0.83 -4.64 4.70
CA LEU A 89 -0.58 -5.70 3.73
C LEU A 89 -1.52 -6.87 4.04
N GLU A 90 -2.46 -7.12 3.15
CA GLU A 90 -3.55 -8.09 3.35
C GLU A 90 -3.48 -9.21 2.31
N ASP A 91 -3.85 -10.42 2.72
CA ASP A 91 -4.17 -11.53 1.83
C ASP A 91 -5.70 -11.64 1.76
N TYR A 92 -6.27 -11.58 0.56
CA TYR A 92 -7.73 -11.61 0.35
C TYR A 92 -8.34 -13.03 0.36
N HIS A 93 -7.61 -14.03 0.86
CA HIS A 93 -8.08 -15.40 1.05
C HIS A 93 -8.32 -15.77 2.52
#